data_AF-A0A3B9AA20-F1
#
_entry.id   AF-A0A3B9AA20-F1
#
_cell.length_a   1.000
_cell.length_b   1.000
_cell.length_c   1.000
_cell.angle_alpha   90.00
_cell.angle_beta   90.00
_cell.angle_gamma   90.00
#
_symmetry.space_group_name_H-M   'P 1'
#
loop_
_entity.id
_entity.type
_entity.pdbx_description
1 polymer ?
#
loop_
_entity_poly.entity_id
_entity_poly.type
_entity_poly.pdbx_seq_one_letter_code
_entity_poly.pdbx_strand_id
1 'polypeptide(L)' 'MKIWVDADACPKVIKEILYRAAQRAEIITTLVANQPLTIPRSPWIKST' A
#
# COMPACT_ATOMS: atom_id res chain seq x y z
N MET A 1 11.57 8.94 -1.75
CA MET A 1 11.36 8.38 -0.38
C MET A 1 10.59 7.07 -0.50
N LYS A 2 10.82 6.07 0.36
CA LYS A 2 10.12 4.77 0.34
C LYS A 2 9.50 4.51 1.70
N ILE A 3 8.22 4.12 1.71
CA ILE A 3 7.46 3.87 2.95
C ILE A 3 7.05 2.40 2.99
N TRP A 4 7.10 1.83 4.19
CA TRP A 4 6.67 0.47 4.47
C TRP A 4 5.48 0.54 5.42
N VAL A 5 4.43 -0.21 5.13
CA VAL A 5 3.21 -0.22 5.91
C VAL A 5 2.87 -1.67 6.26
N ASP A 6 2.63 -1.93 7.53
CA ASP A 6 2.03 -3.19 7.99
C ASP A 6 0.54 -3.19 7.58
N ALA A 7 0.20 -4.06 6.63
CA ALA A 7 -1.14 -4.17 6.08
C ALA A 7 -2.02 -5.17 6.84
N ASP A 8 -1.48 -5.95 7.78
CA ASP A 8 -2.28 -6.86 8.61
C ASP A 8 -3.01 -6.08 9.71
N ALA A 9 -2.38 -5.00 10.21
CA ALA A 9 -3.01 -4.09 11.17
C ALA A 9 -4.04 -3.13 10.54
N CYS A 10 -4.09 -3.02 9.20
CA CYS A 10 -4.91 -2.04 8.51
C CYS A 10 -6.26 -2.60 8.03
N PRO A 11 -7.40 -1.95 8.34
CA PRO A 11 -8.67 -2.23 7.68
C PRO A 11 -8.62 -1.92 6.17
N LYS A 12 -9.55 -2.50 5.41
CA LYS A 12 -9.64 -2.31 3.94
C LYS A 12 -9.69 -0.83 3.53
N VAL A 13 -10.46 -0.01 4.26
CA VAL A 13 -10.61 1.42 3.99
C VAL A 13 -9.28 2.17 4.11
N ILE A 14 -8.45 1.82 5.09
CA ILE A 14 -7.12 2.43 5.26
C ILE A 14 -6.21 2.08 4.09
N LYS A 15 -6.26 0.84 3.61
CA LYS A 15 -5.50 0.41 2.42
C LYS A 15 -5.90 1.23 1.19
N GLU A 16 -7.18 1.47 0.97
CA GLU A 16 -7.67 2.30 -0.14
C GLU A 16 -7.19 3.75 -0.05
N ILE A 17 -7.17 4.34 1.15
CA ILE A 17 -6.62 5.68 1.39
C ILE A 17 -5.13 5.69 1.09
N LEU A 18 -4.38 4.70 1.57
CA LEU A 18 -2.94 4.59 1.31
C LEU A 18 -2.63 4.44 -0.18
N TYR A 19 -3.45 3.70 -0.92
CA TYR A 19 -3.26 3.57 -2.37
C TYR A 19 -3.41 4.93 -3.08
N ARG A 20 -4.45 5.70 -2.73
CA ARG A 20 -4.66 7.04 -3.29
C ARG A 20 -3.56 8.01 -2.87
N ALA A 21 -3.11 7.93 -1.62
CA ALA A 21 -2.04 8.76 -1.09
C ALA A 21 -0.70 8.47 -1.79
N ALA A 22 -0.34 7.19 -1.95
CA ALA A 22 0.86 6.75 -2.64
C ALA A 22 0.90 7.24 -4.08
N GLN A 23 -0.24 7.18 -4.78
CA GLN A 23 -0.36 7.67 -6.15
C GLN A 23 -0.27 9.20 -6.24
N ARG A 24 -0.96 9.93 -5.36
CA ARG A 24 -0.93 11.40 -5.37
C ARG A 24 0.43 11.97 -4.98
N ALA A 25 1.12 11.31 -4.06
CA ALA A 25 2.44 11.75 -3.60
C ALA A 25 3.59 11.19 -4.44
N GLU A 26 3.31 10.26 -5.37
CA GLU A 26 4.32 9.55 -6.17
C GLU A 26 5.41 8.88 -5.30
N ILE A 27 4.97 8.32 -4.17
CA ILE A 27 5.85 7.67 -3.20
C ILE A 27 5.66 6.17 -3.26
N ILE A 28 6.79 5.46 -3.42
CA ILE A 28 6.81 4.00 -3.37
C ILE A 28 6.38 3.56 -1.96
N THR A 29 5.21 2.95 -1.90
CA THR A 29 4.59 2.41 -0.69
C THR A 29 4.55 0.89 -0.81
N THR A 30 5.25 0.21 0.10
CA THR A 30 5.29 -1.25 0.16
C THR A 30 4.42 -1.72 1.31
N LEU A 31 3.34 -2.44 1.01
CA LEU A 31 2.47 -3.07 2.00
C LEU A 31 3.04 -4.44 2.33
N VAL A 32 3.39 -4.64 3.60
CA VAL A 32 3.84 -5.93 4.11
C VAL A 32 2.62 -6.62 4.73
N ALA A 33 2.33 -7.83 4.28
CA ALA A 33 1.24 -8.62 4.84
C ALA A 33 1.67 -10.08 4.97
N ASN A 34 1.19 -10.75 6.02
CA ASN A 34 1.39 -12.19 6.18
C ASN A 34 0.57 -13.01 5.17
N GLN A 35 -0.36 -12.38 4.46
CA GLN A 35 -1.24 -13.00 3.48
C GLN A 35 -1.26 -12.21 2.16
N PRO A 36 -1.50 -12.87 1.02
CA PRO A 36 -1.58 -12.18 -0.28
C PRO A 36 -2.59 -11.04 -0.26
N LEU A 37 -2.15 -9.84 -0.64
CA LEU A 37 -2.98 -8.64 -0.67
C LEU A 37 -3.40 -8.30 -2.10
N THR A 38 -4.68 -8.02 -2.32
CA THR A 38 -5.12 -7.41 -3.58
C THR A 38 -4.79 -5.92 -3.58
N ILE A 39 -3.81 -5.54 -4.40
CA ILE A 39 -3.41 -4.15 -4.61
C ILE A 39 -3.84 -3.67 -6.01
N PRO A 40 -4.15 -2.38 -6.19
CA PRO A 40 -4.41 -1.81 -7.50
C PRO A 40 -3.13 -1.79 -8.34
N ARG A 41 -3.28 -1.84 -9.67
CA ARG A 41 -2.16 -1.64 -10.59
C ARG A 41 -1.68 -0.20 -10.49
N SER A 42 -0.53 0.00 -9.86
CA SER A 42 0.13 1.30 -9.71
C SER A 42 1.64 1.11 -9.64
N PRO A 43 2.45 1.96 -10.30
CA PRO A 43 3.91 1.91 -10.17
C PRO A 43 4.39 2.28 -8.76
N TRP A 44 3.54 2.91 -7.96
CA TRP A 44 3.84 3.42 -6.62
C TRP A 44 3.44 2.47 -5.50
N ILE A 45 2.74 1.38 -5.80
CA ILE A 45 2.22 0.44 -4.78
C ILE A 45 2.84 -0.93 -5.01
N LYS A 46 3.43 -1.48 -3.97
CA LYS A 46 4.00 -2.83 -3.96
C LYS A 46 3.44 -3.59 -2.77
N SER A 47 3.31 -4.90 -2.89
CA SER A 47 2.97 -5.78 -1.77
C SER A 47 4.02 -6.88 -1.66
N THR A 48 4.38 -7.24 -0.43
CA THR A 48 5.26 -8.36 -0.12
C THR A 48 4.71 -9.17 1.04
#